data_AF-W5TF41-F1
#
_entry.id   AF-W5TF41-F1
#
_cell.length_a   1.000
_cell.length_b   1.000
_cell.length_c   1.000
_cell.angle_alpha   90.00
_cell.angle_beta   90.00
_cell.angle_gamma   90.00
#
_symmetry.space_group_name_H-M   'P 1'
#
loop_
_entity.id
_entity.type
_entity.pdbx_description
1 polymer ?
#
loop_
_entity_poly.entity_id
_entity_poly.type
_entity_poly.pdbx_seq_one_letter_code
_entity_poly.pdbx_strand_id
1 'polypeptide(L)'
;MFRRKSYRSGPVPGTIRPLARPPRAVSIAVFFATVLTLLITGCSPGAQSPSNTHKTTITDALGRTVDVRLPAQRVLLGGQRLIYTTALLDKDDPARSVVGWPDDLLQNDPDSYRKYRDRFPHIADVTTTGEISAGSLSAEQALQLRPDVFVVSAASFKAAQDAGIVDKLQKADIPTVVIDYFVDPVAHTVPSVRALGEIFGRQAQAKAFIDYYESKIAMVRDRLAAAAAPPTPTFLWRAPGYYDCCSTFARSNLAALVTAAGGRNLGDDLLSTPQGTLSPEKILERNPAVIVATGANWAPGKTPVKDGGFVALGYDETPDAARGQLASVVAKQPGFGNLDAVRNKRTFALWHHFYDSPYNYLAVEWMAKWLHPELFSDVNPDAELTELHTKFLPISASGTFWTGLP
;
A
#
# COMPACT_ATOMS: atom_id res chain seq x y z
N MET A 1 19.24 46.86 23.05
CA MET A 1 20.38 47.79 23.23
C MET A 1 20.83 48.24 21.83
N PHE A 2 20.92 49.54 21.56
CA PHE A 2 21.28 50.08 20.22
C PHE A 2 22.77 50.40 20.12
N ARG A 3 23.41 50.11 18.97
CA ARG A 3 24.24 51.08 18.22
C ARG A 3 24.63 50.58 16.81
N ARG A 4 25.12 51.49 15.97
CA ARG A 4 25.41 51.32 14.52
C ARG A 4 26.80 51.92 14.19
N LYS A 5 27.26 51.64 12.95
CA LYS A 5 28.22 52.41 12.13
C LYS A 5 29.72 52.39 12.50
N SER A 6 30.53 52.06 11.48
CA SER A 6 31.46 53.03 10.87
C SER A 6 31.41 52.89 9.33
N TYR A 7 32.07 53.76 8.56
CA TYR A 7 31.81 53.94 7.11
C TYR A 7 32.95 54.72 6.40
N ARG A 8 33.42 54.26 5.22
CA ARG A 8 34.25 54.96 4.20
C ARG A 8 34.01 54.26 2.84
N SER A 9 33.64 54.87 1.68
CA SER A 9 34.22 55.97 0.85
C SER A 9 35.62 55.63 0.31
N GLY A 10 35.94 55.53 -1.00
CA GLY A 10 35.48 56.13 -2.28
C GLY A 10 36.71 56.77 -3.00
N PRO A 11 36.76 57.14 -4.32
CA PRO A 11 35.83 57.09 -5.47
C PRO A 11 36.19 55.94 -6.49
N VAL A 12 35.89 55.79 -7.81
CA VAL A 12 35.46 56.60 -9.03
C VAL A 12 36.53 57.57 -9.62
N PRO A 13 36.62 57.95 -10.94
CA PRO A 13 35.76 57.66 -12.12
C PRO A 13 36.39 57.47 -13.55
N GLY A 14 35.55 57.10 -14.55
CA GLY A 14 35.54 57.67 -15.93
C GLY A 14 36.12 56.85 -17.12
N THR A 15 35.89 57.18 -18.42
CA THR A 15 34.78 57.96 -19.06
C THR A 15 34.78 57.90 -20.62
N ILE A 16 33.63 57.54 -21.25
CA ILE A 16 32.89 58.26 -22.34
C ILE A 16 33.42 58.41 -23.82
N ARG A 17 32.61 57.92 -24.80
CA ARG A 17 32.30 58.46 -26.20
C ARG A 17 33.36 58.38 -27.36
N PRO A 18 33.04 58.74 -28.65
CA PRO A 18 31.81 58.57 -29.49
C PRO A 18 32.05 58.32 -31.04
N LEU A 19 30.97 58.42 -31.87
CA LEU A 19 30.93 58.76 -33.34
C LEU A 19 31.36 57.66 -34.35
N ALA A 20 30.90 57.60 -35.63
CA ALA A 20 29.97 58.41 -36.48
C ALA A 20 29.16 57.55 -37.52
N ARG A 21 28.39 58.21 -38.40
CA ARG A 21 27.61 57.69 -39.58
C ARG A 21 28.11 58.36 -40.90
N PRO A 22 27.55 58.06 -42.10
CA PRO A 22 27.17 56.77 -42.71
C PRO A 22 28.13 56.55 -43.93
N PRO A 23 27.87 56.95 -45.22
CA PRO A 23 26.69 56.92 -46.13
C PRO A 23 26.73 55.62 -47.01
N ARG A 24 26.03 55.37 -48.15
CA ARG A 24 25.11 56.10 -49.08
C ARG A 24 23.83 55.25 -49.35
N ALA A 25 23.03 55.59 -50.37
CA ALA A 25 21.83 54.87 -50.82
C ALA A 25 21.90 54.47 -52.32
N VAL A 26 21.10 53.47 -52.71
CA VAL A 26 20.58 53.25 -54.08
C VAL A 26 19.13 52.75 -53.96
N SER A 27 18.21 53.33 -54.72
CA SER A 27 16.81 52.89 -54.88
C SER A 27 16.63 52.16 -56.22
N ILE A 28 15.61 51.30 -56.39
CA ILE A 28 14.86 51.13 -57.65
C ILE A 28 13.64 50.18 -57.52
N ALA A 29 12.63 50.41 -58.37
CA ALA A 29 11.50 49.55 -58.76
C ALA A 29 10.55 48.99 -57.68
N VAL A 30 9.38 49.62 -57.59
CA VAL A 30 8.11 48.95 -57.27
C VAL A 30 7.71 48.03 -58.44
N PHE A 31 7.08 46.89 -58.16
CA PHE A 31 6.15 46.26 -59.10
C PHE A 31 4.88 45.81 -58.38
N PHE A 32 3.72 46.07 -58.97
CA PHE A 32 2.40 45.74 -58.42
C PHE A 32 1.98 44.33 -58.87
N ALA A 33 1.62 43.46 -57.92
CA ALA A 33 0.94 42.20 -58.20
C ALA A 33 0.05 41.80 -57.00
N THR A 34 -1.22 42.20 -57.04
CA THR A 34 -2.24 41.75 -56.08
C THR A 34 -2.70 40.33 -56.40
N VAL A 35 -2.75 39.42 -55.42
CA VAL A 35 -3.82 38.40 -55.27
C VAL A 35 -3.67 37.58 -53.97
N LEU A 36 -4.83 37.20 -53.40
CA LEU A 36 -5.11 36.22 -52.35
C LEU A 36 -4.64 36.43 -50.90
N THR A 37 -5.61 36.29 -50.00
CA THR A 37 -5.51 36.22 -48.54
C THR A 37 -5.09 34.82 -48.06
N LEU A 38 -4.24 34.73 -47.03
CA LEU A 38 -4.24 33.57 -46.12
C LEU A 38 -3.73 33.90 -44.69
N LEU A 39 -4.69 33.80 -43.77
CA LEU A 39 -4.64 33.59 -42.31
C LEU A 39 -3.36 33.88 -41.48
N ILE A 40 -3.55 34.69 -40.45
CA ILE A 40 -2.72 34.76 -39.25
C ILE A 40 -2.98 33.53 -38.36
N THR A 41 -1.96 32.72 -38.05
CA THR A 41 -1.75 32.03 -36.75
C THR A 41 -0.43 31.25 -36.77
N GLY A 42 0.28 31.14 -35.63
CA GLY A 42 1.58 30.44 -35.62
C GLY A 42 2.34 30.30 -34.30
N CYS A 43 1.84 30.82 -33.17
CA CYS A 43 2.46 30.64 -31.85
C CYS A 43 1.40 30.58 -30.74
N SER A 44 1.14 29.39 -30.21
CA SER A 44 0.56 29.14 -28.87
C SER A 44 0.96 27.72 -28.40
N PRO A 45 1.27 27.51 -27.11
CA PRO A 45 1.76 26.23 -26.61
C PRO A 45 0.64 25.23 -26.30
N GLY A 46 0.98 23.94 -26.38
CA GLY A 46 0.38 22.82 -25.65
C GLY A 46 -1.12 22.88 -25.35
N ALA A 47 -1.96 22.51 -26.33
CA ALA A 47 -3.35 22.18 -26.05
C ALA A 47 -3.43 20.93 -25.17
N GLN A 48 -3.73 21.10 -23.88
CA GLN A 48 -4.18 20.00 -23.03
C GLN A 48 -5.52 19.51 -23.60
N SER A 49 -5.60 18.22 -23.94
CA SER A 49 -6.88 17.60 -24.31
C SER A 49 -7.83 17.68 -23.10
N PRO A 50 -9.10 18.09 -23.27
CA PRO A 50 -10.03 18.12 -22.16
C PRO A 50 -10.19 16.70 -21.60
N SER A 51 -9.99 16.56 -20.28
CA SER A 51 -10.27 15.29 -19.61
C SER A 51 -11.78 15.11 -19.57
N ASN A 52 -12.29 14.21 -20.42
CA ASN A 52 -13.70 13.83 -20.49
C ASN A 52 -14.07 12.98 -19.26
N THR A 53 -14.08 13.60 -18.08
CA THR A 53 -14.57 12.96 -16.86
C THR A 53 -16.09 12.94 -16.87
N HIS A 54 -16.67 11.74 -16.77
CA HIS A 54 -18.12 11.57 -16.72
C HIS A 54 -18.54 11.06 -15.34
N LYS A 55 -19.75 11.43 -14.92
CA LYS A 55 -20.33 10.98 -13.66
C LYS A 55 -20.81 9.54 -13.82
N THR A 56 -20.19 8.62 -13.09
CA THR A 56 -20.40 7.17 -13.19
C THR A 56 -20.69 6.62 -11.80
N THR A 57 -21.75 5.82 -11.66
CA THR A 57 -22.07 5.11 -10.43
C THR A 57 -21.24 3.82 -10.36
N ILE A 58 -20.41 3.69 -9.32
CA ILE A 58 -19.62 2.49 -9.05
C ILE A 58 -20.11 1.79 -7.77
N THR A 59 -19.76 0.52 -7.58
CA THR A 59 -20.03 -0.22 -6.34
C THR A 59 -18.75 -0.34 -5.51
N ASP A 60 -18.81 0.05 -4.24
CA ASP A 60 -17.68 0.00 -3.33
C ASP A 60 -17.59 -1.33 -2.54
N ALA A 61 -16.54 -1.49 -1.72
CA ALA A 61 -16.30 -2.75 -1.00
C ALA A 61 -17.40 -3.11 0.02
N LEU A 62 -18.20 -2.14 0.48
CA LEU A 62 -19.34 -2.38 1.37
C LEU A 62 -20.67 -2.50 0.59
N GLY A 63 -20.60 -2.68 -0.74
CA GLY A 63 -21.75 -2.80 -1.62
C GLY A 63 -22.51 -1.49 -1.85
N ARG A 64 -21.96 -0.34 -1.46
CA ARG A 64 -22.62 0.96 -1.62
C ARG A 64 -22.44 1.43 -3.06
N THR A 65 -23.52 1.91 -3.67
CA THR A 65 -23.46 2.62 -4.95
C THR A 65 -23.02 4.06 -4.73
N VAL A 66 -21.89 4.45 -5.31
CA VAL A 66 -21.30 5.79 -5.17
C VAL A 66 -21.10 6.41 -6.54
N ASP A 67 -21.61 7.62 -6.75
CA ASP A 67 -21.36 8.39 -7.96
C ASP A 67 -19.99 9.06 -7.91
N VAL A 68 -19.14 8.84 -8.91
CA VAL A 68 -17.79 9.43 -9.02
C VAL A 68 -17.59 10.04 -10.41
N ARG A 69 -16.81 11.13 -10.52
CA ARG A 69 -16.34 11.65 -11.82
C ARG A 69 -15.10 10.86 -12.25
N LEU A 70 -15.23 10.05 -13.31
CA LEU A 70 -14.20 9.10 -13.73
C LEU A 70 -13.61 9.41 -15.11
N PRO A 71 -12.30 9.16 -15.33
CA PRO A 71 -11.30 8.75 -14.34
C PRO A 71 -10.87 9.92 -13.43
N ALA A 72 -10.68 9.65 -12.14
CA ALA A 72 -10.32 10.66 -11.16
C ALA A 72 -8.89 11.18 -11.38
N GLN A 73 -8.73 12.50 -11.33
CA GLN A 73 -7.45 13.19 -11.49
C GLN A 73 -6.84 13.57 -10.14
N ARG A 74 -7.67 13.62 -9.07
CA ARG A 74 -7.30 14.05 -7.72
C ARG A 74 -7.88 13.10 -6.67
N VAL A 75 -7.20 12.01 -6.39
CA VAL A 75 -7.58 11.02 -5.39
C VAL A 75 -6.93 11.34 -4.04
N LEU A 76 -7.73 11.49 -2.99
CA LEU A 76 -7.25 11.52 -1.60
C LEU A 76 -7.37 10.11 -1.00
N LEU A 77 -6.28 9.60 -0.43
CA LEU A 77 -6.21 8.27 0.18
C LEU A 77 -6.19 8.40 1.71
N GLY A 78 -7.07 7.70 2.41
CA GLY A 78 -7.26 7.81 3.87
C GLY A 78 -6.45 6.85 4.74
N GLY A 79 -5.55 6.02 4.18
CA GLY A 79 -4.77 5.01 4.91
C GLY A 79 -4.42 3.80 4.06
N GLN A 80 -4.16 2.66 4.71
CA GLN A 80 -3.95 1.32 4.13
C GLN A 80 -2.82 1.18 3.10
N ARG A 81 -1.77 2.02 3.18
CA ARG A 81 -0.57 1.92 2.32
C ARG A 81 -0.88 1.65 0.83
N LEU A 82 -1.90 2.32 0.29
CA LEU A 82 -2.53 1.96 -0.98
C LEU A 82 -1.66 2.10 -2.24
N ILE A 83 -0.39 2.52 -2.09
CA ILE A 83 0.65 2.29 -3.10
C ILE A 83 0.68 0.82 -3.56
N TYR A 84 0.34 -0.14 -2.68
CA TYR A 84 0.26 -1.55 -3.05
C TYR A 84 -0.75 -1.80 -4.19
N THR A 85 -1.88 -1.08 -4.20
CA THR A 85 -2.90 -1.20 -5.23
C THR A 85 -2.69 -0.21 -6.37
N THR A 86 -2.24 1.03 -6.13
CA THR A 86 -2.00 1.95 -7.25
C THR A 86 -0.83 1.47 -8.12
N ALA A 87 0.17 0.79 -7.56
CA ALA A 87 1.28 0.20 -8.32
C ALA A 87 0.93 -1.06 -9.14
N LEU A 88 -0.14 -1.80 -8.79
CA LEU A 88 -0.67 -2.86 -9.67
C LEU A 88 -1.61 -2.32 -10.77
N LEU A 89 -2.11 -1.09 -10.61
CA LEU A 89 -2.99 -0.42 -11.56
C LEU A 89 -2.21 0.45 -12.57
N ASP A 90 -1.18 1.18 -12.13
CA ASP A 90 -0.31 2.00 -12.98
C ASP A 90 1.17 1.74 -12.67
N LYS A 91 1.85 1.01 -13.58
CA LYS A 91 3.28 0.73 -13.50
C LYS A 91 4.16 1.89 -13.98
N ASP A 92 3.61 2.83 -14.74
CA ASP A 92 4.37 3.95 -15.29
C ASP A 92 4.44 5.12 -14.30
N ASP A 93 3.43 5.23 -13.44
CA ASP A 93 3.34 6.21 -12.35
C ASP A 93 2.26 5.81 -11.31
N PRO A 94 2.65 5.20 -10.17
CA PRO A 94 1.71 4.73 -9.16
C PRO A 94 1.15 5.85 -8.26
N ALA A 95 1.58 7.11 -8.43
CA ALA A 95 1.10 8.23 -7.62
C ALA A 95 0.50 9.40 -8.45
N ARG A 96 0.49 9.29 -9.78
CA ARG A 96 -0.02 10.26 -10.77
C ARG A 96 -1.22 11.12 -10.34
N SER A 97 -2.29 10.48 -9.89
CA SER A 97 -3.55 11.14 -9.50
C SER A 97 -3.68 11.33 -7.99
N VAL A 98 -2.71 10.89 -7.18
CA VAL A 98 -2.78 10.95 -5.71
C VAL A 98 -2.38 12.33 -5.23
N VAL A 99 -3.31 13.03 -4.58
CA VAL A 99 -3.08 14.40 -4.07
C VAL A 99 -2.72 14.45 -2.59
N GLY A 100 -2.91 13.34 -1.88
CA GLY A 100 -2.43 13.12 -0.53
C GLY A 100 -2.72 11.72 -0.02
N TRP A 101 -1.91 11.30 0.95
CA TRP A 101 -2.05 10.09 1.78
C TRP A 101 -1.52 10.39 3.18
N PRO A 102 -1.85 9.61 4.22
CA PRO A 102 -1.17 9.73 5.50
C PRO A 102 0.23 9.11 5.47
N ASP A 103 0.97 9.35 6.55
CA ASP A 103 2.35 8.90 6.74
C ASP A 103 2.49 7.37 6.99
N ASP A 104 1.39 6.61 7.12
CA ASP A 104 1.32 5.14 7.30
C ASP A 104 2.43 4.37 6.56
N LEU A 105 2.61 4.63 5.26
CA LEU A 105 3.64 3.97 4.45
C LEU A 105 5.07 4.29 4.89
N LEU A 106 5.37 5.55 5.20
CA LEU A 106 6.71 5.98 5.62
C LEU A 106 7.06 5.52 7.05
N GLN A 107 6.06 5.32 7.91
CA GLN A 107 6.27 4.92 9.30
C GLN A 107 6.23 3.39 9.49
N ASN A 108 5.32 2.68 8.82
CA ASN A 108 5.07 1.25 9.05
C ASN A 108 5.70 0.32 7.99
N ASP A 109 5.91 0.78 6.75
CA ASP A 109 6.59 0.02 5.69
C ASP A 109 7.59 0.92 4.93
N PRO A 110 8.66 1.37 5.63
CA PRO A 110 9.63 2.28 5.05
C PRO A 110 10.41 1.64 3.88
N ASP A 111 10.40 0.31 3.76
CA ASP A 111 11.10 -0.46 2.72
C ASP A 111 10.38 -0.33 1.38
N SER A 112 9.07 -0.56 1.36
CA SER A 112 8.23 -0.25 0.19
C SER A 112 8.32 1.24 -0.14
N TYR A 113 8.28 2.13 0.85
CA TYR A 113 8.42 3.58 0.62
C TYR A 113 9.72 3.90 -0.13
N ARG A 114 10.88 3.39 0.34
CA ARG A 114 12.18 3.59 -0.32
C ARG A 114 12.14 3.09 -1.76
N LYS A 115 11.72 1.84 -2.01
CA LYS A 115 11.67 1.28 -3.37
C LYS A 115 10.80 2.07 -4.32
N TYR A 116 9.59 2.46 -3.91
CA TYR A 116 8.69 3.22 -4.77
C TYR A 116 9.24 4.63 -5.02
N ARG A 117 9.72 5.35 -3.99
CA ARG A 117 10.37 6.65 -4.14
C ARG A 117 11.59 6.61 -5.05
N ASP A 118 12.47 5.61 -4.90
CA ASP A 118 13.71 5.54 -5.66
C ASP A 118 13.46 5.22 -7.14
N ARG A 119 12.33 4.59 -7.46
CA ARG A 119 11.82 4.40 -8.83
C ARG A 119 11.00 5.59 -9.35
N PHE A 120 10.33 6.33 -8.46
CA PHE A 120 9.44 7.47 -8.75
C PHE A 120 9.66 8.61 -7.74
N PRO A 121 10.68 9.48 -7.93
CA PRO A 121 11.08 10.45 -6.90
C PRO A 121 9.99 11.41 -6.43
N HIS A 122 9.02 11.72 -7.29
CA HIS A 122 7.88 12.61 -6.97
C HIS A 122 6.94 12.05 -5.88
N ILE A 123 7.09 10.77 -5.48
CA ILE A 123 6.41 10.18 -4.31
C ILE A 123 6.79 10.93 -3.01
N ALA A 124 7.94 11.62 -2.99
CA ALA A 124 8.32 12.52 -1.91
C ALA A 124 7.58 13.88 -1.93
N ASP A 125 6.95 14.25 -3.05
CA ASP A 125 6.20 15.52 -3.22
C ASP A 125 4.69 15.37 -2.97
N VAL A 126 4.19 14.13 -2.79
CA VAL A 126 2.78 13.86 -2.44
C VAL A 126 2.51 14.36 -1.02
N THR A 127 1.42 15.11 -0.83
CA THR A 127 1.16 15.78 0.45
C THR A 127 0.79 14.77 1.55
N THR A 128 1.64 14.62 2.56
CA THR A 128 1.30 13.94 3.82
C THR A 128 0.06 14.58 4.46
N THR A 129 -0.93 13.77 4.78
CA THR A 129 -2.11 14.16 5.55
C THR A 129 -2.03 13.64 6.99
N GLY A 130 -2.93 14.11 7.85
CA GLY A 130 -3.18 13.41 9.11
C GLY A 130 -3.75 12.01 8.91
N GLU A 131 -3.76 11.24 9.99
CA GLU A 131 -4.32 9.89 10.09
C GLU A 131 -5.77 9.94 10.60
N ILE A 132 -6.64 9.09 10.05
CA ILE A 132 -8.03 8.97 10.54
C ILE A 132 -8.04 8.24 11.90
N SER A 133 -7.23 7.19 12.03
CA SER A 133 -7.13 6.34 13.22
C SER A 133 -6.60 7.09 14.45
N ALA A 134 -5.72 8.08 14.25
CA ALA A 134 -5.19 8.95 15.29
C ALA A 134 -5.98 10.27 15.46
N GLY A 135 -7.07 10.46 14.70
CA GLY A 135 -7.89 11.68 14.74
C GLY A 135 -7.17 12.96 14.28
N SER A 136 -6.07 12.83 13.52
CA SER A 136 -5.26 13.97 13.06
C SER A 136 -5.60 14.43 11.64
N LEU A 137 -6.32 13.63 10.84
CA LEU A 137 -6.91 14.10 9.59
C LEU A 137 -8.10 15.03 9.89
N SER A 138 -8.05 16.28 9.41
CA SER A 138 -9.21 17.18 9.42
C SER A 138 -9.89 17.23 8.06
N ALA A 139 -11.20 17.47 8.06
CA ALA A 139 -11.96 17.70 6.83
C ALA A 139 -11.48 18.96 6.09
N GLU A 140 -11.05 19.98 6.84
CA GLU A 140 -10.47 21.21 6.32
C GLU A 140 -9.17 20.95 5.55
N GLN A 141 -8.29 20.07 6.06
CA GLN A 141 -7.10 19.60 5.36
C GLN A 141 -7.48 18.80 4.09
N ALA A 142 -8.45 17.89 4.19
CA ALA A 142 -8.93 17.12 3.05
C ALA A 142 -9.51 18.01 1.93
N LEU A 143 -10.29 19.04 2.28
CA LEU A 143 -10.86 20.02 1.34
C LEU A 143 -9.79 20.91 0.69
N GLN A 144 -8.73 21.29 1.41
CA GLN A 144 -7.63 22.08 0.85
C GLN A 144 -6.89 21.37 -0.29
N LEU A 145 -6.83 20.03 -0.26
CA LEU A 145 -6.25 19.23 -1.34
C LEU A 145 -7.14 19.17 -2.59
N ARG A 146 -8.40 19.62 -2.52
CA ARG A 146 -9.39 19.59 -3.61
C ARG A 146 -9.43 18.24 -4.36
N PRO A 147 -9.71 17.10 -3.69
CA PRO A 147 -9.86 15.82 -4.36
C PRO A 147 -11.18 15.73 -5.14
N ASP A 148 -11.17 14.94 -6.22
CA ASP A 148 -12.35 14.51 -6.97
C ASP A 148 -13.07 13.35 -6.27
N VAL A 149 -12.35 12.59 -5.44
CA VAL A 149 -12.84 11.44 -4.67
C VAL A 149 -11.97 11.19 -3.44
N PHE A 150 -12.59 10.80 -2.34
CA PHE A 150 -11.92 10.31 -1.14
C PHE A 150 -12.05 8.78 -1.04
N VAL A 151 -10.92 8.09 -0.90
CA VAL A 151 -10.86 6.63 -0.71
C VAL A 151 -10.49 6.35 0.74
N VAL A 152 -11.28 5.51 1.42
CA VAL A 152 -11.09 5.19 2.83
C VAL A 152 -11.33 3.70 3.11
N SER A 153 -10.65 3.16 4.13
CA SER A 153 -10.82 1.78 4.55
C SER A 153 -12.16 1.54 5.25
N ALA A 154 -12.72 0.33 5.15
CA ALA A 154 -13.87 -0.06 5.96
C ALA A 154 -13.58 0.05 7.47
N ALA A 155 -12.34 -0.26 7.87
CA ALA A 155 -11.86 -0.16 9.26
C ALA A 155 -11.85 1.29 9.80
N SER A 156 -11.63 2.30 8.95
CA SER A 156 -11.58 3.72 9.34
C SER A 156 -12.79 4.53 8.90
N PHE A 157 -13.66 3.99 8.04
CA PHE A 157 -14.81 4.71 7.47
C PHE A 157 -15.73 5.28 8.56
N LYS A 158 -16.07 4.49 9.58
CA LYS A 158 -16.92 4.95 10.70
C LYS A 158 -16.26 6.09 11.49
N ALA A 159 -14.95 6.03 11.72
CA ALA A 159 -14.21 7.10 12.37
C ALA A 159 -14.15 8.38 11.51
N ALA A 160 -14.03 8.25 10.18
CA ALA A 160 -14.11 9.38 9.25
C ALA A 160 -15.52 10.00 9.18
N GLN A 161 -16.58 9.22 9.38
CA GLN A 161 -17.95 9.73 9.56
C GLN A 161 -18.08 10.49 10.89
N ASP A 162 -17.62 9.91 12.00
CA ASP A 162 -17.73 10.50 13.34
C ASP A 162 -16.90 11.79 13.48
N ALA A 163 -15.76 11.89 12.80
CA ALA A 163 -14.97 13.12 12.66
C ALA A 163 -15.59 14.15 11.70
N GLY A 164 -16.73 13.85 11.07
CA GLY A 164 -17.43 14.71 10.13
C GLY A 164 -16.72 14.93 8.79
N ILE A 165 -15.70 14.11 8.48
CA ILE A 165 -14.89 14.23 7.25
C ILE A 165 -15.77 13.89 6.03
N VAL A 166 -16.44 12.73 6.09
CA VAL A 166 -17.32 12.23 5.01
C VAL A 166 -18.43 13.23 4.72
N ASP A 167 -19.11 13.74 5.75
CA ASP A 167 -20.21 14.71 5.63
C ASP A 167 -19.78 16.04 5.03
N LYS A 168 -18.60 16.55 5.39
CA LYS A 168 -18.07 17.82 4.87
C LYS A 168 -17.59 17.69 3.42
N LEU A 169 -16.95 16.57 3.06
CA LEU A 169 -16.56 16.26 1.68
C LEU A 169 -17.80 16.07 0.79
N GLN A 170 -18.80 15.33 1.25
CA GLN A 170 -20.04 15.10 0.49
C GLN A 170 -20.82 16.40 0.22
N LYS A 171 -20.78 17.36 1.16
CA LYS A 171 -21.34 18.72 0.98
C LYS A 171 -20.57 19.59 -0.01
N ALA A 172 -19.35 19.20 -0.38
CA ALA A 172 -18.51 19.84 -1.39
C ALA A 172 -18.54 19.11 -2.75
N ASP A 173 -19.50 18.18 -2.96
CA ASP A 173 -19.60 17.32 -4.16
C ASP A 173 -18.40 16.37 -4.34
N ILE A 174 -17.74 15.99 -3.24
CA ILE A 174 -16.63 15.05 -3.19
C ILE A 174 -17.15 13.70 -2.63
N PRO A 175 -17.33 12.66 -3.47
CA PRO A 175 -17.77 11.35 -3.02
C PRO A 175 -16.72 10.64 -2.16
N THR A 176 -17.19 9.80 -1.23
CA THR A 176 -16.35 8.89 -0.44
C THR A 176 -16.62 7.44 -0.85
N VAL A 177 -15.59 6.74 -1.33
CA VAL A 177 -15.62 5.33 -1.73
C VAL A 177 -14.91 4.49 -0.66
N VAL A 178 -15.52 3.39 -0.22
CA VAL A 178 -14.91 2.48 0.76
C VAL A 178 -14.25 1.30 0.07
N ILE A 179 -13.05 0.98 0.52
CA ILE A 179 -12.31 -0.24 0.18
C ILE A 179 -12.04 -1.07 1.43
N ASP A 180 -11.71 -2.35 1.27
CA ASP A 180 -11.32 -3.21 2.39
C ASP A 180 -10.35 -4.32 1.97
N TYR A 181 -9.24 -4.38 2.70
CA TYR A 181 -8.26 -5.47 2.73
C TYR A 181 -8.02 -5.95 4.17
N PHE A 182 -8.80 -5.45 5.14
CA PHE A 182 -8.54 -5.58 6.57
C PHE A 182 -9.66 -6.31 7.32
N VAL A 183 -10.92 -5.92 7.16
CA VAL A 183 -12.04 -6.45 7.95
C VAL A 183 -12.39 -7.86 7.44
N ASP A 184 -12.74 -7.96 6.16
CA ASP A 184 -12.91 -9.22 5.43
C ASP A 184 -12.14 -9.18 4.10
N PRO A 185 -10.82 -9.46 4.11
CA PRO A 185 -10.03 -9.54 2.88
C PRO A 185 -10.51 -10.62 1.90
N VAL A 186 -11.19 -11.68 2.38
CA VAL A 186 -11.64 -12.78 1.53
C VAL A 186 -12.82 -12.33 0.67
N ALA A 187 -13.78 -11.61 1.24
CA ALA A 187 -14.91 -11.04 0.51
C ALA A 187 -14.52 -9.77 -0.29
N HIS A 188 -13.71 -8.88 0.28
CA HIS A 188 -13.62 -7.50 -0.20
C HIS A 188 -12.37 -7.14 -1.03
N THR A 189 -11.34 -7.98 -1.10
CA THR A 189 -10.12 -7.67 -1.91
C THR A 189 -10.46 -7.42 -3.38
N VAL A 190 -11.29 -8.29 -3.98
CA VAL A 190 -11.70 -8.17 -5.39
C VAL A 190 -12.60 -6.95 -5.65
N PRO A 191 -13.69 -6.70 -4.87
CA PRO A 191 -14.44 -5.44 -4.92
C PRO A 191 -13.55 -4.19 -4.82
N SER A 192 -12.57 -4.19 -3.91
CA SER A 192 -11.68 -3.05 -3.69
C SER A 192 -10.78 -2.77 -4.88
N VAL A 193 -10.14 -3.79 -5.45
CA VAL A 193 -9.31 -3.63 -6.67
C VAL A 193 -10.18 -3.19 -7.86
N ARG A 194 -11.42 -3.67 -7.97
CA ARG A 194 -12.36 -3.25 -9.03
C ARG A 194 -12.71 -1.77 -8.92
N ALA A 195 -13.17 -1.32 -7.74
CA ALA A 195 -13.52 0.08 -7.50
C ALA A 195 -12.33 1.03 -7.73
N LEU A 196 -11.12 0.64 -7.29
CA LEU A 196 -9.90 1.41 -7.56
C LEU A 196 -9.51 1.41 -9.04
N GLY A 197 -9.71 0.28 -9.75
CA GLY A 197 -9.56 0.20 -11.20
C GLY A 197 -10.47 1.15 -11.96
N GLU A 198 -11.69 1.37 -11.49
CA GLU A 198 -12.61 2.36 -12.04
C GLU A 198 -12.18 3.80 -11.68
N ILE A 199 -11.85 4.06 -10.41
CA ILE A 199 -11.34 5.36 -9.93
C ILE A 199 -10.15 5.86 -10.77
N PHE A 200 -9.12 5.04 -10.96
CA PHE A 200 -7.89 5.46 -11.64
C PHE A 200 -7.93 5.32 -13.18
N GLY A 201 -9.03 4.83 -13.77
CA GLY A 201 -9.09 4.55 -15.21
C GLY A 201 -8.11 3.46 -15.63
N ARG A 202 -8.07 2.37 -14.85
CA ARG A 202 -7.16 1.22 -14.96
C ARG A 202 -7.94 -0.10 -14.88
N GLN A 203 -9.16 -0.13 -15.42
CA GLN A 203 -10.07 -1.29 -15.35
C GLN A 203 -9.47 -2.55 -15.98
N ALA A 204 -8.65 -2.42 -17.04
CA ALA A 204 -7.99 -3.55 -17.68
C ALA A 204 -6.92 -4.18 -16.77
N GLN A 205 -6.12 -3.36 -16.10
CA GLN A 205 -5.11 -3.78 -15.12
C GLN A 205 -5.77 -4.39 -13.88
N ALA A 206 -6.83 -3.75 -13.38
CA ALA A 206 -7.65 -4.28 -12.29
C ALA A 206 -8.23 -5.65 -12.63
N LYS A 207 -8.80 -5.83 -13.83
CA LYS A 207 -9.32 -7.13 -14.27
C LYS A 207 -8.20 -8.17 -14.36
N ALA A 208 -7.06 -7.83 -14.96
CA ALA A 208 -5.93 -8.76 -15.09
C ALA A 208 -5.38 -9.21 -13.72
N PHE A 209 -5.37 -8.34 -12.72
CA PHE A 209 -5.03 -8.73 -11.34
C PHE A 209 -6.13 -9.54 -10.66
N ILE A 210 -7.40 -9.18 -10.84
CA ILE A 210 -8.55 -9.92 -10.27
C ILE A 210 -8.61 -11.34 -10.83
N ASP A 211 -8.53 -11.51 -12.17
CA ASP A 211 -8.52 -12.82 -12.83
C ASP A 211 -7.39 -13.72 -12.26
N TYR A 212 -6.22 -13.13 -12.03
CA TYR A 212 -5.07 -13.82 -11.46
C TYR A 212 -5.29 -14.16 -9.97
N TYR A 213 -5.68 -13.20 -9.15
CA TYR A 213 -6.00 -13.37 -7.73
C TYR A 213 -7.06 -14.47 -7.51
N GLU A 214 -8.16 -14.41 -8.26
CA GLU A 214 -9.25 -15.39 -8.18
C GLU A 214 -8.76 -16.79 -8.61
N SER A 215 -7.85 -16.90 -9.58
CA SER A 215 -7.24 -18.18 -9.96
C SER A 215 -6.37 -18.79 -8.85
N LYS A 216 -5.62 -17.96 -8.11
CA LYS A 216 -4.78 -18.40 -6.98
C LYS A 216 -5.61 -18.86 -5.78
N ILE A 217 -6.63 -18.08 -5.42
CA ILE A 217 -7.57 -18.46 -4.34
C ILE A 217 -8.38 -19.70 -4.73
N ALA A 218 -8.82 -19.83 -5.99
CA ALA A 218 -9.51 -21.03 -6.48
C ALA A 218 -8.60 -22.27 -6.43
N MET A 219 -7.34 -22.15 -6.84
CA MET A 219 -6.36 -23.25 -6.76
C MET A 219 -6.24 -23.83 -5.35
N VAL A 220 -6.18 -22.97 -4.32
CA VAL A 220 -6.15 -23.42 -2.92
C VAL A 220 -7.47 -24.07 -2.50
N ARG A 221 -8.60 -23.37 -2.73
CA ARG A 221 -9.95 -23.85 -2.38
C ARG A 221 -10.25 -25.22 -2.98
N ASP A 222 -9.98 -25.38 -4.28
CA ASP A 222 -10.42 -26.55 -5.04
C ASP A 222 -9.56 -27.78 -4.74
N ARG A 223 -8.26 -27.62 -4.43
CA ARG A 223 -7.42 -28.71 -3.93
C ARG A 223 -7.84 -29.18 -2.53
N LEU A 224 -8.11 -28.24 -1.61
CA LEU A 224 -8.59 -28.57 -0.26
C LEU A 224 -9.93 -29.31 -0.31
N ALA A 225 -10.85 -28.86 -1.17
CA ALA A 225 -12.15 -29.50 -1.39
C ALA A 225 -12.01 -30.90 -2.02
N ALA A 226 -11.21 -31.04 -3.09
CA ALA A 226 -11.01 -32.33 -3.77
C ALA A 226 -10.32 -33.39 -2.88
N ALA A 227 -9.44 -32.96 -1.97
CA ALA A 227 -8.81 -33.85 -0.99
C ALA A 227 -9.65 -34.08 0.28
N ALA A 228 -10.78 -33.39 0.44
CA ALA A 228 -11.56 -33.32 1.69
C ALA A 228 -10.68 -32.98 2.93
N ALA A 229 -9.72 -32.08 2.75
CA ALA A 229 -8.63 -31.86 3.69
C ALA A 229 -9.13 -31.34 5.07
N PRO A 230 -8.80 -32.02 6.19
CA PRO A 230 -9.26 -31.61 7.51
C PRO A 230 -8.55 -30.32 7.97
N PRO A 231 -9.27 -29.31 8.54
CA PRO A 231 -8.65 -28.05 8.95
C PRO A 231 -7.51 -28.20 9.97
N THR A 232 -6.31 -27.74 9.62
CA THR A 232 -5.11 -27.92 10.45
C THR A 232 -5.11 -26.98 11.65
N PRO A 233 -4.99 -27.46 12.91
CA PRO A 233 -4.94 -26.61 14.10
C PRO A 233 -3.75 -25.64 14.07
N THR A 234 -4.03 -24.34 14.00
CA THR A 234 -3.04 -23.29 13.67
C THR A 234 -3.06 -22.19 14.70
N PHE A 235 -1.90 -21.77 15.20
CA PHE A 235 -1.78 -20.52 15.97
C PHE A 235 -1.21 -19.40 15.11
N LEU A 236 -2.05 -18.41 14.79
CA LEU A 236 -1.65 -17.16 14.16
C LEU A 236 -1.04 -16.23 15.22
N TRP A 237 0.28 -16.12 15.28
CA TRP A 237 0.99 -15.25 16.20
C TRP A 237 1.17 -13.86 15.58
N ARG A 238 0.29 -12.92 15.96
CA ARG A 238 0.31 -11.56 15.43
C ARG A 238 1.46 -10.76 16.05
N ALA A 239 2.38 -10.34 15.20
CA ALA A 239 3.48 -9.41 15.50
C ALA A 239 4.16 -9.65 16.87
N PRO A 240 4.78 -10.83 17.10
CA PRO A 240 5.66 -11.04 18.24
C PRO A 240 6.68 -9.92 18.39
N GLY A 241 6.90 -9.49 19.64
CA GLY A 241 7.89 -8.46 19.98
C GLY A 241 7.38 -7.03 19.82
N TYR A 242 6.51 -6.76 18.83
CA TYR A 242 5.68 -5.56 18.78
C TYR A 242 4.57 -5.65 19.85
N TYR A 243 3.89 -6.79 19.91
CA TYR A 243 2.97 -7.14 20.99
C TYR A 243 3.60 -8.15 21.94
N ASP A 244 3.18 -8.09 23.20
CA ASP A 244 3.36 -9.20 24.13
C ASP A 244 2.68 -10.48 23.62
N CYS A 245 3.24 -11.63 24.00
CA CYS A 245 2.62 -12.89 23.64
C CYS A 245 1.29 -13.06 24.42
N CYS A 246 0.22 -13.54 23.80
CA CYS A 246 0.16 -14.10 22.46
C CYS A 246 -0.95 -13.44 21.63
N SER A 247 -0.67 -12.23 21.11
CA SER A 247 -1.63 -11.48 20.29
C SER A 247 -2.00 -12.23 19.01
N THR A 248 -3.27 -12.13 18.59
CA THR A 248 -3.82 -12.81 17.42
C THR A 248 -5.07 -12.10 16.86
N PHE A 249 -5.47 -12.48 15.65
CA PHE A 249 -6.78 -12.17 15.06
C PHE A 249 -7.74 -13.35 15.24
N ALA A 250 -9.04 -13.09 15.09
CA ALA A 250 -10.09 -14.11 15.09
C ALA A 250 -11.19 -13.76 14.08
N ARG A 251 -11.61 -14.73 13.25
CA ARG A 251 -12.78 -14.66 12.34
C ARG A 251 -12.84 -13.41 11.45
N SER A 252 -11.68 -12.84 11.13
CA SER A 252 -11.49 -11.57 10.40
C SER A 252 -10.03 -11.47 9.96
N ASN A 253 -9.70 -10.53 9.07
CA ASN A 253 -8.32 -10.20 8.72
C ASN A 253 -7.47 -11.45 8.34
N LEU A 254 -6.22 -11.56 8.80
CA LEU A 254 -5.35 -12.72 8.61
C LEU A 254 -5.94 -14.04 9.14
N ALA A 255 -6.84 -14.02 10.12
CA ALA A 255 -7.49 -15.25 10.60
C ALA A 255 -8.47 -15.81 9.56
N ALA A 256 -9.15 -14.95 8.79
CA ALA A 256 -9.94 -15.38 7.64
C ALA A 256 -9.05 -16.02 6.55
N LEU A 257 -7.82 -15.51 6.36
CA LEU A 257 -6.85 -16.10 5.43
C LEU A 257 -6.31 -17.46 5.90
N VAL A 258 -6.09 -17.65 7.22
CA VAL A 258 -5.73 -18.95 7.80
C VAL A 258 -6.83 -19.98 7.50
N THR A 259 -8.10 -19.59 7.66
CA THR A 259 -9.25 -20.45 7.35
C THR A 259 -9.37 -20.73 5.85
N ALA A 260 -9.16 -19.73 4.97
CA ALA A 260 -9.11 -19.92 3.52
C ALA A 260 -7.97 -20.85 3.06
N ALA A 261 -6.85 -20.89 3.79
CA ALA A 261 -5.73 -21.80 3.57
C ALA A 261 -5.95 -23.24 4.12
N GLY A 262 -7.15 -23.55 4.63
CA GLY A 262 -7.45 -24.86 5.23
C GLY A 262 -6.93 -25.03 6.65
N GLY A 263 -6.78 -23.94 7.41
CA GLY A 263 -6.43 -23.94 8.82
C GLY A 263 -7.66 -23.81 9.74
N ARG A 264 -7.48 -24.20 11.01
CA ARG A 264 -8.36 -23.84 12.12
C ARG A 264 -7.58 -22.95 13.07
N ASN A 265 -7.81 -21.63 13.01
CA ASN A 265 -7.14 -20.67 13.86
C ASN A 265 -7.56 -20.84 15.34
N LEU A 266 -6.60 -20.93 16.26
CA LEU A 266 -6.89 -20.98 17.71
C LEU A 266 -7.58 -19.71 18.21
N GLY A 267 -7.34 -18.55 17.59
CA GLY A 267 -8.06 -17.32 17.93
C GLY A 267 -9.58 -17.43 17.71
N ASP A 268 -10.00 -18.13 16.65
CA ASP A 268 -11.41 -18.31 16.29
C ASP A 268 -12.18 -19.18 17.32
N ASP A 269 -11.47 -20.10 17.98
CA ASP A 269 -12.01 -20.95 19.06
C ASP A 269 -12.04 -20.26 20.43
N LEU A 270 -11.18 -19.25 20.66
CA LEU A 270 -10.82 -18.78 22.01
C LEU A 270 -11.14 -17.30 22.28
N LEU A 271 -11.30 -16.46 21.25
CA LEU A 271 -11.65 -15.04 21.40
C LEU A 271 -13.11 -14.78 21.03
N SER A 272 -13.80 -13.95 21.81
CA SER A 272 -15.11 -13.39 21.44
C SER A 272 -14.98 -12.20 20.48
N THR A 273 -13.90 -11.41 20.61
CA THR A 273 -13.58 -10.25 19.77
C THR A 273 -12.85 -10.63 18.47
N PRO A 274 -12.86 -9.78 17.42
CA PRO A 274 -12.14 -10.05 16.16
C PRO A 274 -10.60 -10.04 16.27
N GLN A 275 -10.07 -9.54 17.38
CA GLN A 275 -8.65 -9.57 17.72
C GLN A 275 -8.49 -9.59 19.23
N GLY A 276 -7.32 -10.02 19.72
CA GLY A 276 -7.04 -10.08 21.15
C GLY A 276 -5.67 -10.68 21.45
N THR A 277 -5.57 -11.27 22.64
CA THR A 277 -4.35 -11.91 23.16
C THR A 277 -4.75 -13.20 23.86
N LEU A 278 -4.13 -14.32 23.46
CA LEU A 278 -4.24 -15.61 24.13
C LEU A 278 -3.17 -15.70 25.22
N SER A 279 -3.43 -16.49 26.28
CA SER A 279 -2.39 -16.80 27.26
C SER A 279 -1.41 -17.85 26.69
N PRO A 280 -0.10 -17.78 27.01
CA PRO A 280 0.88 -18.78 26.59
C PRO A 280 0.48 -20.20 27.01
N GLU A 281 -0.06 -20.35 28.21
CA GLU A 281 -0.51 -21.63 28.79
C GLU A 281 -1.63 -22.25 27.95
N LYS A 282 -2.56 -21.43 27.44
CA LYS A 282 -3.65 -21.90 26.59
C LYS A 282 -3.14 -22.38 25.21
N ILE A 283 -2.06 -21.80 24.70
CA ILE A 283 -1.41 -22.29 23.45
C ILE A 283 -0.64 -23.57 23.71
N LEU A 284 0.03 -23.71 24.87
CA LEU A 284 0.69 -24.94 25.30
C LEU A 284 -0.33 -26.09 25.51
N GLU A 285 -1.49 -25.81 26.13
CA GLU A 285 -2.59 -26.76 26.30
C GLU A 285 -3.20 -27.18 24.95
N ARG A 286 -3.42 -26.23 24.03
CA ARG A 286 -4.02 -26.49 22.71
C ARG A 286 -3.06 -27.09 21.69
N ASN A 287 -1.76 -27.05 21.95
CA ASN A 287 -0.65 -27.61 21.15
C ASN A 287 -0.91 -27.58 19.62
N PRO A 288 -0.91 -26.39 18.99
CA PRO A 288 -1.19 -26.26 17.56
C PRO A 288 -0.20 -27.06 16.71
N ALA A 289 -0.68 -27.62 15.61
CA ALA A 289 0.14 -28.40 14.66
C ALA A 289 1.04 -27.49 13.80
N VAL A 290 0.65 -26.23 13.61
CA VAL A 290 1.42 -25.20 12.90
C VAL A 290 1.34 -23.86 13.64
N ILE A 291 2.45 -23.13 13.70
CA ILE A 291 2.49 -21.73 14.14
C ILE A 291 2.81 -20.85 12.94
N VAL A 292 2.02 -19.79 12.75
CA VAL A 292 2.23 -18.77 11.71
C VAL A 292 2.41 -17.43 12.40
N ALA A 293 3.66 -17.00 12.57
CA ALA A 293 4.00 -15.67 13.03
C ALA A 293 3.84 -14.63 11.92
N THR A 294 3.87 -13.34 12.30
CA THR A 294 3.96 -12.24 11.34
C THR A 294 5.09 -11.29 11.71
N GLY A 295 5.79 -10.77 10.69
CA GLY A 295 6.96 -9.92 10.84
C GLY A 295 7.02 -8.79 9.82
N ALA A 296 7.65 -7.67 10.15
CA ALA A 296 7.89 -6.55 9.24
C ALA A 296 9.11 -5.73 9.72
N ASN A 297 9.62 -4.82 8.89
CA ASN A 297 10.69 -3.92 9.29
C ASN A 297 10.20 -2.83 10.27
N TRP A 298 10.14 -3.19 11.55
CA TRP A 298 9.79 -2.28 12.64
C TRP A 298 11.02 -1.51 13.11
N ALA A 299 11.06 -0.21 12.77
CA ALA A 299 12.20 0.66 12.99
C ALA A 299 12.55 0.80 14.50
N PRO A 300 13.77 0.40 14.92
CA PRO A 300 14.21 0.53 16.31
C PRO A 300 14.10 1.97 16.81
N GLY A 301 13.56 2.15 18.01
CA GLY A 301 13.38 3.47 18.64
C GLY A 301 12.20 4.30 18.12
N LYS A 302 11.54 3.90 17.02
CA LYS A 302 10.22 4.42 16.63
C LYS A 302 9.09 3.50 17.09
N THR A 303 9.25 2.21 16.84
CA THR A 303 8.27 1.17 17.18
C THR A 303 8.61 0.58 18.56
N PRO A 304 7.63 0.25 19.43
CA PRO A 304 7.88 -0.30 20.77
C PRO A 304 8.28 -1.80 20.73
N VAL A 305 9.11 -2.21 19.78
CA VAL A 305 9.58 -3.59 19.63
C VAL A 305 10.62 -3.95 20.69
N LYS A 306 10.52 -5.17 21.23
CA LYS A 306 11.53 -5.74 22.13
C LYS A 306 12.77 -6.21 21.35
N ASP A 307 13.96 -5.96 21.90
CA ASP A 307 15.24 -6.27 21.25
C ASP A 307 15.37 -7.75 20.82
N GLY A 308 15.48 -7.97 19.51
CA GLY A 308 15.47 -9.30 18.88
C GLY A 308 14.27 -10.16 19.27
N GLY A 309 13.15 -9.53 19.64
CA GLY A 309 11.89 -10.16 20.02
C GLY A 309 10.87 -10.21 18.88
N PHE A 310 11.23 -9.72 17.70
CA PHE A 310 10.42 -9.75 16.48
C PHE A 310 11.16 -10.42 15.31
N VAL A 311 10.42 -10.75 14.26
CA VAL A 311 10.95 -11.14 12.95
C VAL A 311 10.80 -9.95 12.02
N ALA A 312 11.89 -9.47 11.43
CA ALA A 312 11.85 -8.53 10.33
C ALA A 312 11.58 -9.29 9.02
N LEU A 313 10.77 -8.68 8.15
CA LEU A 313 10.45 -9.14 6.81
C LEU A 313 10.18 -7.89 5.96
N GLY A 314 10.54 -7.92 4.69
CA GLY A 314 10.50 -6.76 3.80
C GLY A 314 11.61 -6.82 2.74
N TYR A 315 11.77 -5.74 1.98
CA TYR A 315 12.68 -5.71 0.82
C TYR A 315 14.16 -5.66 1.17
N ASP A 316 14.49 -5.21 2.38
CA ASP A 316 15.87 -4.99 2.83
C ASP A 316 16.38 -6.13 3.74
N GLU A 317 15.51 -7.07 4.13
CA GLU A 317 15.87 -8.18 5.04
C GLU A 317 16.30 -9.46 4.30
N THR A 318 17.28 -10.17 4.87
CA THR A 318 17.92 -11.36 4.29
C THR A 318 17.33 -12.67 4.85
N PRO A 319 17.30 -13.78 4.06
CA PRO A 319 16.67 -15.03 4.50
C PRO A 319 17.27 -15.63 5.76
N ASP A 320 18.58 -15.51 5.93
CA ASP A 320 19.30 -16.07 7.09
C ASP A 320 19.09 -15.25 8.37
N ALA A 321 19.05 -13.92 8.26
CA ALA A 321 18.74 -13.05 9.39
C ALA A 321 17.28 -13.22 9.84
N ALA A 322 16.31 -13.23 8.90
CA ALA A 322 14.90 -13.51 9.21
C ALA A 322 14.73 -14.89 9.89
N ARG A 323 15.47 -15.92 9.43
CA ARG A 323 15.45 -17.26 10.04
C ARG A 323 16.03 -17.26 11.46
N GLY A 324 17.16 -16.58 11.68
CA GLY A 324 17.77 -16.41 12.99
C GLY A 324 16.89 -15.61 13.96
N GLN A 325 16.20 -14.58 13.47
CA GLN A 325 15.22 -13.81 14.23
C GLN A 325 14.02 -14.67 14.64
N LEU A 326 13.41 -15.45 13.74
CA LEU A 326 12.32 -16.36 14.09
C LEU A 326 12.74 -17.39 15.16
N ALA A 327 13.96 -17.94 15.06
CA ALA A 327 14.50 -18.81 16.10
C ALA A 327 14.66 -18.07 17.46
N SER A 328 15.15 -16.82 17.45
CA SER A 328 15.25 -15.96 18.64
C SER A 328 13.87 -15.66 19.26
N VAL A 329 12.87 -15.34 18.44
CA VAL A 329 11.48 -15.09 18.87
C VAL A 329 10.91 -16.31 19.60
N VAL A 330 11.04 -17.50 19.00
CA VAL A 330 10.52 -18.74 19.59
C VAL A 330 11.29 -19.13 20.86
N ALA A 331 12.62 -18.97 20.87
CA ALA A 331 13.45 -19.28 22.03
C ALA A 331 13.22 -18.33 23.23
N LYS A 332 12.86 -17.06 22.97
CA LYS A 332 12.54 -16.07 24.01
C LYS A 332 11.16 -16.24 24.64
N GLN A 333 10.23 -16.95 23.98
CA GLN A 333 8.89 -17.16 24.50
C GLN A 333 8.84 -18.40 25.44
N PRO A 334 8.54 -18.23 26.74
CA PRO A 334 8.56 -19.34 27.69
C PRO A 334 7.65 -20.50 27.27
N GLY A 335 8.18 -21.72 27.37
CA GLY A 335 7.48 -22.96 27.06
C GLY A 335 7.34 -23.29 25.57
N PHE A 336 7.44 -22.34 24.64
CA PHE A 336 7.14 -22.59 23.22
C PHE A 336 8.06 -23.63 22.55
N GLY A 337 9.30 -23.79 23.03
CA GLY A 337 10.20 -24.90 22.63
C GLY A 337 9.65 -26.32 22.93
N ASN A 338 8.56 -26.44 23.68
CA ASN A 338 7.87 -27.71 23.93
C ASN A 338 6.71 -28.00 22.98
N LEU A 339 6.29 -27.02 22.16
CA LEU A 339 5.21 -27.20 21.18
C LEU A 339 5.66 -28.10 20.03
N ASP A 340 4.78 -28.98 19.55
CA ASP A 340 5.11 -29.88 18.45
C ASP A 340 5.31 -29.12 17.12
N ALA A 341 4.64 -27.99 16.92
CA ALA A 341 4.92 -27.07 15.81
C ALA A 341 6.33 -26.47 15.84
N VAL A 342 6.97 -26.37 17.01
CA VAL A 342 8.36 -25.89 17.11
C VAL A 342 9.33 -27.05 16.94
N ARG A 343 9.11 -28.16 17.66
CA ARG A 343 9.97 -29.36 17.61
C ARG A 343 10.04 -29.99 16.22
N ASN A 344 8.92 -30.01 15.51
CA ASN A 344 8.83 -30.53 14.13
C ASN A 344 9.02 -29.44 13.06
N LYS A 345 9.56 -28.26 13.43
CA LYS A 345 9.89 -27.14 12.53
C LYS A 345 8.72 -26.54 11.74
N ARG A 346 7.47 -26.89 12.10
CA ARG A 346 6.23 -26.33 11.53
C ARG A 346 5.87 -24.96 12.12
N THR A 347 6.87 -24.09 12.23
CA THR A 347 6.74 -22.72 12.72
C THR A 347 7.33 -21.78 11.69
N PHE A 348 6.48 -20.90 11.17
CA PHE A 348 6.76 -20.02 10.03
C PHE A 348 6.48 -18.58 10.38
N ALA A 349 6.97 -17.65 9.57
CA ALA A 349 6.56 -16.24 9.60
C ALA A 349 6.22 -15.76 8.20
N LEU A 350 5.18 -14.92 8.07
CA LEU A 350 4.81 -14.22 6.84
C LEU A 350 4.84 -12.70 7.03
N TRP A 351 5.10 -11.96 5.96
CA TRP A 351 5.19 -10.50 5.98
C TRP A 351 3.89 -9.88 6.46
N HIS A 352 3.96 -9.15 7.57
CA HIS A 352 2.81 -8.73 8.34
C HIS A 352 1.80 -7.98 7.48
N HIS A 353 2.27 -7.09 6.60
CA HIS A 353 1.46 -6.20 5.76
C HIS A 353 0.52 -6.89 4.75
N PHE A 354 0.61 -8.22 4.57
CA PHE A 354 -0.49 -8.99 3.97
C PHE A 354 -1.82 -8.89 4.76
N TYR A 355 -1.79 -8.40 6.01
CA TYR A 355 -2.99 -8.07 6.80
C TYR A 355 -3.85 -6.95 6.21
N ASP A 356 -3.32 -6.18 5.25
CA ASP A 356 -3.90 -4.93 4.76
C ASP A 356 -3.34 -4.56 3.38
N SER A 357 -3.41 -5.51 2.44
CA SER A 357 -2.84 -5.40 1.09
C SER A 357 -3.55 -6.33 0.11
N PRO A 358 -3.71 -5.98 -1.18
CA PRO A 358 -4.24 -6.89 -2.20
C PRO A 358 -3.33 -8.10 -2.48
N TYR A 359 -2.08 -8.10 -2.01
CA TYR A 359 -1.15 -9.22 -2.19
C TYR A 359 -1.46 -10.41 -1.25
N ASN A 360 -2.52 -10.33 -0.46
CA ASN A 360 -2.86 -11.29 0.60
C ASN A 360 -3.12 -12.74 0.12
N TYR A 361 -3.36 -12.96 -1.18
CA TYR A 361 -3.41 -14.30 -1.77
C TYR A 361 -2.11 -15.09 -1.56
N LEU A 362 -0.95 -14.42 -1.53
CA LEU A 362 0.34 -15.04 -1.21
C LEU A 362 0.31 -15.66 0.18
N ALA A 363 -0.25 -14.97 1.17
CA ALA A 363 -0.41 -15.51 2.52
C ALA A 363 -1.31 -16.76 2.51
N VAL A 364 -2.36 -16.80 1.69
CA VAL A 364 -3.24 -17.98 1.53
C VAL A 364 -2.49 -19.16 0.90
N GLU A 365 -1.77 -18.94 -0.22
CA GLU A 365 -0.98 -20.00 -0.88
C GLU A 365 0.15 -20.54 0.01
N TRP A 366 0.87 -19.66 0.71
CA TRP A 366 2.02 -20.06 1.53
C TRP A 366 1.56 -20.76 2.82
N MET A 367 0.49 -20.28 3.45
CA MET A 367 -0.13 -21.02 4.56
C MET A 367 -0.69 -22.36 4.09
N ALA A 368 -1.34 -22.44 2.92
CA ALA A 368 -1.84 -23.72 2.40
C ALA A 368 -0.70 -24.74 2.25
N LYS A 369 0.49 -24.31 1.80
CA LYS A 369 1.71 -25.14 1.80
C LYS A 369 2.16 -25.55 3.20
N TRP A 370 2.18 -24.64 4.18
CA TRP A 370 2.66 -24.96 5.53
C TRP A 370 1.70 -25.84 6.34
N LEU A 371 0.40 -25.76 6.06
CA LEU A 371 -0.65 -26.58 6.65
C LEU A 371 -0.75 -27.94 5.97
N HIS A 372 -0.76 -27.98 4.63
CA HIS A 372 -1.02 -29.17 3.80
C HIS A 372 0.11 -29.42 2.78
N PRO A 373 1.36 -29.70 3.22
CA PRO A 373 2.55 -29.67 2.37
C PRO A 373 2.57 -30.68 1.21
N GLU A 374 1.79 -31.76 1.30
CA GLU A 374 1.67 -32.75 0.22
C GLU A 374 0.80 -32.21 -0.94
N LEU A 375 -0.34 -31.57 -0.63
CA LEU A 375 -1.30 -31.02 -1.59
C LEU A 375 -0.79 -29.76 -2.31
N PHE A 376 0.21 -29.10 -1.73
CA PHE A 376 0.80 -27.83 -2.21
C PHE A 376 2.33 -27.94 -2.29
N SER A 377 2.84 -29.13 -2.61
CA SER A 377 4.27 -29.43 -2.75
C SER A 377 4.94 -28.58 -3.84
N ASP A 378 4.19 -28.22 -4.88
CA ASP A 378 4.55 -27.38 -6.02
C ASP A 378 4.60 -25.86 -5.73
N VAL A 379 3.80 -25.34 -4.79
CA VAL A 379 3.78 -23.91 -4.43
C VAL A 379 5.17 -23.46 -3.98
N ASN A 380 5.74 -22.42 -4.58
CA ASN A 380 7.07 -21.92 -4.23
C ASN A 380 7.00 -20.42 -3.86
N PRO A 381 7.02 -20.07 -2.56
CA PRO A 381 6.84 -18.69 -2.11
C PRO A 381 7.76 -17.64 -2.77
N ASP A 382 9.02 -17.98 -3.03
CA ASP A 382 9.98 -17.05 -3.65
C ASP A 382 9.69 -16.85 -5.15
N ALA A 383 9.22 -17.90 -5.83
CA ALA A 383 8.77 -17.81 -7.21
C ALA A 383 7.46 -16.99 -7.32
N GLU A 384 6.50 -17.21 -6.43
CA GLU A 384 5.23 -16.47 -6.39
C GLU A 384 5.44 -14.98 -6.09
N LEU A 385 6.34 -14.66 -5.15
CA LEU A 385 6.75 -13.28 -4.90
C LEU A 385 7.39 -12.66 -6.14
N THR A 386 8.25 -13.40 -6.85
CA THR A 386 8.88 -12.94 -8.09
C THR A 386 7.85 -12.73 -9.20
N GLU A 387 6.87 -13.63 -9.33
CA GLU A 387 5.79 -13.55 -10.31
C GLU A 387 4.88 -12.34 -10.08
N LEU A 388 4.50 -12.05 -8.82
CA LEU A 388 3.78 -10.82 -8.45
C LEU A 388 4.50 -9.57 -8.97
N HIS A 389 5.80 -9.48 -8.71
CA HIS A 389 6.60 -8.32 -9.12
C HIS A 389 6.68 -8.21 -10.64
N THR A 390 7.07 -9.28 -11.32
CA THR A 390 7.21 -9.31 -12.79
C THR A 390 5.90 -8.98 -13.49
N LYS A 391 4.79 -9.64 -13.11
CA LYS A 391 3.48 -9.43 -13.74
C LYS A 391 2.90 -8.07 -13.38
N PHE A 392 2.84 -7.72 -12.10
CA PHE A 392 1.96 -6.62 -11.63
C PHE A 392 2.66 -5.38 -11.08
N LEU A 393 3.92 -5.43 -10.62
CA LEU A 393 4.57 -4.27 -10.00
C LEU A 393 5.60 -3.56 -10.90
N PRO A 394 5.92 -2.27 -10.62
CA PRO A 394 6.98 -1.52 -11.30
C PRO A 394 8.35 -1.57 -10.61
N ILE A 395 8.43 -2.32 -9.50
CA ILE A 395 9.65 -2.54 -8.71
C ILE A 395 10.06 -4.01 -8.80
N SER A 396 11.35 -4.31 -8.68
CA SER A 396 11.88 -5.68 -8.71
C SER A 396 11.73 -6.38 -7.35
N ALA A 397 11.52 -7.69 -7.35
CA ALA A 397 11.54 -8.50 -6.13
C ALA A 397 12.93 -8.46 -5.46
N SER A 398 12.96 -8.39 -4.13
CA SER A 398 14.17 -8.58 -3.30
C SER A 398 13.76 -8.84 -1.85
N GLY A 399 14.73 -9.12 -0.99
CA GLY A 399 14.51 -9.26 0.44
C GLY A 399 13.77 -10.55 0.80
N THR A 400 13.06 -10.53 1.93
CA THR A 400 12.51 -11.74 2.56
C THR A 400 11.10 -11.47 3.06
N PHE A 401 10.10 -12.15 2.48
CA PHE A 401 8.67 -11.96 2.81
C PHE A 401 8.07 -13.12 3.59
N TRP A 402 8.82 -14.20 3.78
CA TRP A 402 8.48 -15.35 4.61
C TRP A 402 9.75 -15.99 5.17
N THR A 403 9.61 -16.79 6.22
CA THR A 403 10.68 -17.70 6.70
C THR A 403 10.09 -18.83 7.54
N GLY A 404 10.91 -19.81 7.92
CA GLY A 404 10.54 -20.95 8.77
C GLY A 404 11.71 -21.43 9.62
N LEU A 405 11.43 -22.16 10.70
CA LEU A 405 12.50 -22.68 11.57
C LEU A 405 13.47 -23.63 10.82
N PRO A 406 14.79 -23.56 11.12
CA PRO A 406 15.83 -24.32 10.44
C PRO A 406 15.83 -25.81 10.77
#